data_AF-A0A1V0AA38-F1
#
_entry.id   AF-A0A1V0AA38-F1
#
_cell.length_a   1.000
_cell.length_b   1.000
_cell.length_c   1.000
_cell.angle_alpha   90.00
_cell.angle_beta   90.00
_cell.angle_gamma   90.00
#
_symmetry.space_group_name_H-M   'P 1'
#
loop_
_entity.id
_entity.type
_entity.pdbx_description
1 polymer ?
#
loop_
_entity_poly.entity_id
_entity_poly.type
_entity_poly.pdbx_seq_one_letter_code
_entity_poly.pdbx_strand_id
1 'polypeptide(L)'
;MSGDLIVPDAARGMVVFVHGSGSSRHSPRNRYVAGALNEAGLATLLFDLLTPEEEADRANVFDIPLLADRLLERTSWVRAHPDAKGLPIGYFGASTGAAAALWAAAEPDNAITAIVSRGGRPDLAGDRLAAVRAPTLLIVGGRDPVVVELNEEARRRLRADSRITVVPGATHLFEEPGALEAVAGHARDWFSTHFSAPQEAL
;
A
#
# COMPACT_ATOMS: atom_id res chain seq x y z
N MET A 1 11.97 2.33 -14.65
CA MET A 1 10.84 1.41 -14.37
C MET A 1 9.58 1.99 -15.02
N SER A 2 8.84 1.17 -15.75
CA SER A 2 7.53 1.49 -16.31
C SER A 2 6.47 1.52 -15.20
N GLY A 3 5.49 2.42 -15.32
CA GLY A 3 4.35 2.46 -14.41
C GLY A 3 3.13 3.11 -15.05
N ASP A 4 1.95 2.67 -14.63
CA ASP A 4 0.65 3.18 -15.04
C ASP A 4 0.24 4.27 -14.04
N LEU A 5 0.46 5.54 -14.41
CA LEU A 5 0.04 6.70 -13.64
C LEU A 5 -1.33 7.18 -14.15
N ILE A 6 -2.31 7.27 -13.27
CA ILE A 6 -3.63 7.82 -13.56
C ILE A 6 -3.90 8.94 -12.55
N VAL A 7 -4.14 10.15 -13.05
CA VAL A 7 -4.49 11.32 -12.24
C VAL A 7 -5.85 11.85 -12.72
N PRO A 8 -6.94 11.58 -11.99
CA PRO A 8 -8.23 12.20 -12.26
C PRO A 8 -8.18 13.73 -12.06
N ASP A 9 -9.09 14.45 -12.71
CA ASP A 9 -9.26 15.88 -12.47
C ASP A 9 -9.54 16.17 -10.98
N ALA A 10 -8.87 17.18 -10.43
CA ALA A 10 -8.96 17.55 -9.01
C ALA A 10 -8.69 16.38 -8.04
N ALA A 11 -7.74 15.50 -8.37
CA ALA A 11 -7.31 14.41 -7.50
C ALA A 11 -7.00 14.91 -6.08
N ARG A 12 -7.52 14.21 -5.07
CA ARG A 12 -7.38 14.60 -3.66
C ARG A 12 -6.14 14.01 -2.98
N GLY A 13 -5.52 13.02 -3.62
CA GLY A 13 -4.33 12.34 -3.13
C GLY A 13 -3.85 11.29 -4.12
N MET A 14 -2.64 10.81 -3.90
CA MET A 14 -1.95 9.84 -4.74
C MET A 14 -1.75 8.53 -3.98
N VAL A 15 -2.23 7.41 -4.53
CA VAL A 15 -2.04 6.08 -3.97
C VAL A 15 -1.03 5.31 -4.82
N VAL A 16 0.13 5.03 -4.24
CA VAL A 16 1.19 4.22 -4.88
C VAL A 16 0.98 2.76 -4.50
N PHE A 17 0.78 1.91 -5.51
CA PHE A 17 0.59 0.47 -5.34
C PHE A 17 1.93 -0.26 -5.25
N VAL A 18 2.06 -1.06 -4.19
CA VAL A 18 3.25 -1.85 -3.87
C VAL A 18 2.83 -3.32 -3.96
N HIS A 19 3.10 -3.94 -5.09
CA HIS A 19 2.70 -5.33 -5.34
C HIS A 19 3.56 -6.31 -4.53
N GLY A 20 3.00 -7.50 -4.30
CA GLY A 20 3.73 -8.58 -3.65
C GLY A 20 4.62 -9.35 -4.61
N SER A 21 5.39 -10.27 -4.03
CA SER A 21 6.31 -11.15 -4.75
C SER A 21 5.60 -11.96 -5.84
N GLY A 22 6.21 -12.04 -7.03
CA GLY A 22 5.63 -12.74 -8.18
C GLY A 22 4.38 -12.08 -8.78
N SER A 23 4.11 -10.83 -8.39
CA SER A 23 3.07 -9.99 -8.98
C SER A 23 3.72 -8.77 -9.63
N SER A 24 2.94 -8.00 -10.40
CA SER A 24 3.41 -6.83 -11.13
C SER A 24 2.31 -5.78 -11.20
N ARG A 25 2.61 -4.65 -11.85
CA ARG A 25 1.64 -3.61 -12.22
C ARG A 25 0.44 -4.14 -13.03
N HIS A 26 0.58 -5.32 -13.65
CA HIS A 26 -0.49 -5.98 -14.41
C HIS A 26 -1.44 -6.82 -13.56
N SER A 27 -1.24 -6.90 -12.24
CA SER A 27 -2.10 -7.62 -11.30
C SER A 27 -3.58 -7.22 -11.46
N PRO A 28 -4.47 -8.13 -11.88
CA PRO A 28 -5.90 -7.81 -12.05
C PRO A 28 -6.53 -7.27 -10.77
N ARG A 29 -6.12 -7.80 -9.61
CA ARG A 29 -6.59 -7.37 -8.30
C ARG A 29 -6.20 -5.92 -7.99
N ASN A 30 -4.93 -5.55 -8.20
CA ASN A 30 -4.49 -4.19 -7.93
C ASN A 30 -5.07 -3.21 -8.93
N ARG A 31 -5.20 -3.59 -10.21
CA ARG A 31 -5.85 -2.78 -11.24
C ARG A 31 -7.32 -2.52 -10.93
N TYR A 32 -8.03 -3.53 -10.43
CA TYR A 32 -9.41 -3.38 -9.98
C TYR A 32 -9.52 -2.37 -8.83
N VAL A 33 -8.72 -2.54 -7.76
CA VAL A 33 -8.72 -1.60 -6.63
C VAL A 33 -8.32 -0.20 -7.10
N ALA A 34 -7.31 -0.07 -7.96
CA ALA A 34 -6.90 1.21 -8.52
C ALA A 34 -8.02 1.90 -9.30
N GLY A 35 -8.77 1.16 -10.13
CA GLY A 35 -9.94 1.68 -10.83
C GLY A 35 -10.99 2.24 -9.88
N ALA A 36 -11.34 1.49 -8.84
CA ALA A 36 -12.28 1.94 -7.82
C ALA A 36 -11.79 3.20 -7.05
N LEU A 37 -10.49 3.33 -6.82
CA LEU A 37 -9.90 4.53 -6.23
C LEU A 37 -9.93 5.71 -7.22
N ASN A 38 -9.69 5.47 -8.50
CA ASN A 38 -9.78 6.50 -9.55
C ASN A 38 -11.22 7.02 -9.69
N GLU A 39 -12.22 6.14 -9.67
CA GLU A 39 -13.65 6.52 -9.65
C GLU A 39 -14.01 7.38 -8.43
N ALA A 40 -13.26 7.24 -7.32
CA ALA A 40 -13.41 8.06 -6.12
C ALA A 40 -12.57 9.36 -6.12
N GLY A 41 -11.96 9.72 -7.25
CA GLY A 41 -11.16 10.93 -7.39
C GLY A 41 -9.78 10.86 -6.73
N LEU A 42 -9.21 9.65 -6.59
CA LEU A 42 -7.85 9.44 -6.11
C LEU A 42 -6.94 9.10 -7.29
N ALA A 43 -5.78 9.74 -7.34
CA ALA A 43 -4.74 9.39 -8.29
C ALA A 43 -4.08 8.07 -7.88
N THR A 44 -3.62 7.29 -8.86
CA THR A 44 -3.01 5.99 -8.62
C THR A 44 -1.75 5.83 -9.44
N LEU A 45 -0.77 5.14 -8.87
CA LEU A 45 0.42 4.69 -9.57
C LEU A 45 0.60 3.18 -9.35
N LEU A 46 0.58 2.41 -10.43
CA LEU A 46 0.97 1.00 -10.44
C LEU A 46 2.31 0.89 -11.15
N PHE A 47 3.31 0.30 -10.52
CA PHE A 47 4.64 0.17 -11.09
C PHE A 47 5.27 -1.13 -10.61
N ASP A 48 6.36 -1.54 -11.26
CA ASP A 48 7.16 -2.68 -10.81
C ASP A 48 8.33 -2.20 -9.96
N LEU A 49 8.48 -2.77 -8.76
CA LEU A 49 9.57 -2.46 -7.83
C LEU A 49 10.93 -2.91 -8.34
N LEU A 50 10.96 -4.02 -9.06
CA LEU A 50 12.15 -4.66 -9.58
C LEU A 50 12.08 -4.69 -11.10
N THR A 51 13.23 -4.69 -11.77
CA THR A 51 13.29 -4.99 -13.21
C THR A 51 13.10 -6.50 -13.44
N PRO A 52 12.72 -6.93 -14.65
CA PRO A 52 12.60 -8.36 -14.97
C PRO A 52 13.88 -9.17 -14.67
N GLU A 53 15.05 -8.55 -14.82
CA GLU A 53 16.35 -9.16 -14.52
C GLU A 53 16.56 -9.32 -13.00
N GLU A 54 16.14 -8.34 -12.20
CA GLU A 54 16.21 -8.41 -10.74
C GLU A 54 15.22 -9.43 -10.17
N GLU A 55 14.01 -9.54 -10.76
CA GLU A 55 12.98 -10.51 -10.35
C GLU A 55 13.39 -11.96 -10.61
N ALA A 56 14.33 -12.20 -11.53
CA ALA A 56 14.85 -13.54 -11.80
C ALA A 56 15.58 -14.14 -10.59
N ASP A 57 16.16 -13.30 -9.73
CA ASP A 57 16.69 -13.73 -8.45
C ASP A 57 15.60 -13.70 -7.38
N ARG A 58 15.21 -14.89 -6.90
CA ARG A 58 14.18 -15.03 -5.87
C ARG A 58 14.55 -14.34 -4.56
N ALA A 59 15.84 -14.13 -4.26
CA ALA A 59 16.26 -13.43 -3.05
C ALA A 59 15.74 -11.98 -3.05
N ASN A 60 15.84 -11.29 -4.19
CA ASN A 60 15.42 -9.89 -4.32
C ASN A 60 13.93 -9.68 -4.05
N VAL A 61 13.10 -10.64 -4.48
CA VAL A 61 11.65 -10.55 -4.34
C VAL A 61 11.18 -10.68 -2.88
N PHE A 62 12.06 -11.11 -1.97
CA PHE A 62 11.81 -11.15 -0.52
C PHE A 62 12.70 -10.20 0.29
N ASP A 63 13.57 -9.44 -0.36
CA ASP A 63 14.44 -8.45 0.27
C ASP A 63 13.64 -7.16 0.57
N ILE A 64 13.03 -7.10 1.76
CA ILE A 64 12.19 -5.96 2.16
C ILE A 64 12.96 -4.62 2.14
N PRO A 65 14.21 -4.51 2.64
CA PRO A 65 15.03 -3.32 2.46
C PRO A 65 15.16 -2.87 0.99
N LEU A 66 15.55 -3.78 0.09
CA LEU A 66 15.67 -3.46 -1.34
C LEU A 66 14.35 -2.94 -1.92
N LEU A 67 13.26 -3.65 -1.67
CA LEU A 67 11.92 -3.27 -2.16
C LEU A 67 11.48 -1.90 -1.60
N ALA A 68 11.83 -1.60 -0.35
CA ALA A 68 11.54 -0.31 0.26
C ALA A 68 12.37 0.82 -0.38
N ASP A 69 13.65 0.60 -0.66
CA ASP A 69 14.51 1.56 -1.34
C ASP A 69 13.97 1.91 -2.74
N ARG A 70 13.54 0.90 -3.49
CA ARG A 70 12.86 1.08 -4.79
C ARG A 70 11.57 1.90 -4.67
N LEU A 71 10.80 1.66 -3.62
CA LEU A 71 9.60 2.44 -3.34
C LEU A 71 9.92 3.90 -2.95
N LEU A 72 11.00 4.15 -2.22
CA LEU A 72 11.46 5.51 -1.87
C LEU A 72 11.87 6.29 -3.11
N GLU A 73 12.61 5.67 -4.03
CA GLU A 73 12.95 6.24 -5.33
C GLU A 73 11.68 6.62 -6.10
N ARG A 74 10.71 5.70 -6.16
CA ARG A 74 9.45 5.95 -6.88
C ARG A 74 8.60 7.03 -6.23
N THR A 75 8.59 7.09 -4.90
CA THR A 75 7.86 8.12 -4.14
C THR A 75 8.46 9.50 -4.38
N SER A 76 9.78 9.59 -4.46
CA SER A 76 10.49 10.82 -4.81
C SER A 76 10.15 11.27 -6.23
N TRP A 77 10.09 10.32 -7.18
CA TRP A 77 9.61 10.61 -8.54
C TRP A 77 8.17 11.12 -8.56
N VAL A 78 7.25 10.51 -7.80
CA VAL A 78 5.86 10.96 -7.68
C VAL A 78 5.78 12.39 -7.15
N ARG A 79 6.53 12.73 -6.09
CA ARG A 79 6.56 14.08 -5.51
C ARG A 79 7.02 15.14 -6.52
N ALA A 80 7.91 14.77 -7.45
CA ALA A 80 8.42 15.65 -8.48
C ALA A 80 7.55 15.69 -9.75
N HIS A 81 6.61 14.75 -9.92
CA HIS A 81 5.80 14.64 -11.13
C HIS A 81 4.80 15.81 -11.22
N PRO A 82 4.74 16.57 -12.34
CA PRO A 82 3.89 17.75 -12.46
C PRO A 82 2.43 17.49 -12.09
N ASP A 83 1.86 16.38 -12.57
CA ASP A 83 0.45 16.05 -12.36
C ASP A 83 0.13 15.52 -10.95
N ALA A 84 1.14 15.18 -10.14
CA ALA A 84 0.95 14.68 -8.77
C ALA A 84 1.52 15.62 -7.71
N LYS A 85 2.07 16.76 -8.12
CA LYS A 85 2.78 17.69 -7.25
C LYS A 85 1.84 18.25 -6.18
N GLY A 86 2.27 18.15 -4.93
CA GLY A 86 1.52 18.66 -3.77
C GLY A 86 0.39 17.74 -3.29
N LEU A 87 0.10 16.64 -3.98
CA LEU A 87 -0.86 15.66 -3.49
C LEU A 87 -0.32 14.93 -2.26
N PRO A 88 -1.15 14.68 -1.22
CA PRO A 88 -0.78 13.75 -0.16
C PRO A 88 -0.57 12.35 -0.77
N ILE A 89 0.47 11.66 -0.34
CA ILE A 89 0.83 10.33 -0.86
C ILE A 89 0.44 9.28 0.18
N GLY A 90 -0.23 8.23 -0.28
CA GLY A 90 -0.50 7.00 0.48
C GLY A 90 0.04 5.77 -0.24
N TYR A 91 0.22 4.69 0.51
CA TYR A 91 0.66 3.40 -0.02
C TYR A 91 -0.41 2.34 0.08
N PHE A 92 -0.62 1.59 -1.01
CA PHE A 92 -1.41 0.36 -1.00
C PHE A 92 -0.47 -0.82 -1.22
N GLY A 93 -0.14 -1.53 -0.14
CA GLY A 93 0.73 -2.70 -0.17
C GLY A 93 -0.04 -4.01 -0.17
N ALA A 94 0.40 -4.96 -0.98
CA ALA A 94 -0.21 -6.29 -1.06
C ALA A 94 0.82 -7.39 -0.74
N SER A 95 0.44 -8.38 0.08
CA SER A 95 1.35 -9.47 0.49
C SER A 95 2.69 -8.93 1.02
N THR A 96 3.84 -9.33 0.48
CA THR A 96 5.17 -8.80 0.85
C THR A 96 5.35 -7.32 0.55
N GLY A 97 4.63 -6.77 -0.44
CA GLY A 97 4.62 -5.34 -0.74
C GLY A 97 4.09 -4.48 0.42
N ALA A 98 3.29 -5.05 1.32
CA ALA A 98 2.88 -4.37 2.54
C ALA A 98 4.05 -4.13 3.50
N ALA A 99 4.99 -5.08 3.60
CA ALA A 99 6.19 -4.91 4.42
C ALA A 99 7.08 -3.81 3.85
N ALA A 100 7.29 -3.79 2.54
CA ALA A 100 8.07 -2.75 1.86
C ALA A 100 7.43 -1.36 2.03
N ALA A 101 6.10 -1.27 1.92
CA ALA A 101 5.36 -0.03 2.16
C ALA A 101 5.55 0.51 3.59
N LEU A 102 5.45 -0.38 4.60
CA LEU A 102 5.65 -0.01 6.00
C LEU A 102 7.12 0.35 6.30
N TRP A 103 8.06 -0.39 5.72
CA TRP A 103 9.49 -0.11 5.84
C TRP A 103 9.83 1.28 5.28
N ALA A 104 9.39 1.57 4.05
CA ALA A 104 9.62 2.88 3.42
C ALA A 104 8.93 4.02 4.19
N ALA A 105 7.73 3.79 4.73
CA ALA A 105 7.01 4.79 5.52
C ALA A 105 7.60 5.02 6.92
N ALA A 106 8.46 4.13 7.39
CA ALA A 106 9.20 4.32 8.63
C ALA A 106 10.40 5.27 8.46
N GLU A 107 10.78 5.64 7.23
CA GLU A 107 11.86 6.60 7.03
C GLU A 107 11.47 8.01 7.52
N PRO A 108 12.34 8.74 8.24
CA PRO A 108 12.04 10.08 8.76
C PRO A 108 11.66 11.07 7.66
N ASP A 109 12.38 11.04 6.54
CA ASP A 109 12.22 11.99 5.44
C ASP A 109 11.16 11.56 4.41
N ASN A 110 10.50 10.43 4.64
CA ASN A 110 9.44 9.94 3.78
C ASN A 110 8.05 10.13 4.41
N ALA A 111 7.53 11.36 4.31
CA ALA A 111 6.19 11.67 4.79
C ALA A 111 5.10 10.99 3.94
N ILE A 112 4.46 9.97 4.51
CA ILE A 112 3.32 9.23 3.94
C ILE A 112 2.07 9.53 4.78
N THR A 113 0.96 9.80 4.11
CA THR A 113 -0.28 10.28 4.73
C THR A 113 -1.16 9.13 5.22
N ALA A 114 -1.16 7.99 4.52
CA ALA A 114 -1.91 6.80 4.92
C ALA A 114 -1.38 5.53 4.25
N ILE A 115 -1.57 4.39 4.88
CA ILE A 115 -1.17 3.07 4.37
C ILE A 115 -2.35 2.11 4.42
N VAL A 116 -2.53 1.32 3.38
CA VAL A 116 -3.42 0.15 3.35
C VAL A 116 -2.58 -1.09 3.02
N SER A 117 -2.68 -2.11 3.87
CA SER A 117 -2.08 -3.43 3.66
C SER A 117 -3.19 -4.44 3.35
N ARG A 118 -3.16 -5.10 2.18
CA ARG A 118 -4.13 -6.13 1.78
C ARG A 118 -3.51 -7.52 1.81
N GLY A 119 -3.99 -8.38 2.71
CA GLY A 119 -3.46 -9.73 2.90
C GLY A 119 -1.95 -9.73 3.11
N GLY A 120 -1.45 -8.65 3.74
CA GLY A 120 -0.04 -8.34 3.78
C GLY A 120 0.72 -9.16 4.81
N ARG A 121 2.05 -9.09 4.70
CA ARG A 121 3.00 -9.59 5.70
C ARG A 121 3.69 -8.44 6.46
N PRO A 122 2.93 -7.58 7.17
CA PRO A 122 3.50 -6.41 7.84
C PRO A 122 4.52 -6.80 8.93
N ASP A 123 4.43 -8.01 9.46
CA ASP A 123 5.41 -8.61 10.37
C ASP A 123 6.85 -8.57 9.84
N LEU A 124 7.02 -8.68 8.51
CA LEU A 124 8.33 -8.64 7.86
C LEU A 124 8.98 -7.25 7.86
N ALA A 125 8.25 -6.19 8.20
CA ALA A 125 8.85 -4.87 8.44
C ALA A 125 9.61 -4.81 9.78
N GLY A 126 9.50 -5.83 10.63
CA GLY A 126 10.29 -5.98 11.85
C GLY A 126 10.17 -4.76 12.78
N ASP A 127 11.30 -4.37 13.36
CA ASP A 127 11.34 -3.28 14.35
C ASP A 127 11.00 -1.91 13.77
N ARG A 128 11.02 -1.77 12.44
CA ARG A 128 10.63 -0.52 11.76
C ARG A 128 9.15 -0.19 11.95
N LEU A 129 8.30 -1.16 12.27
CA LEU A 129 6.88 -0.93 12.57
C LEU A 129 6.68 0.15 13.63
N ALA A 130 7.55 0.20 14.65
CA ALA A 130 7.45 1.20 15.72
C ALA A 130 7.75 2.64 15.27
N ALA A 131 8.40 2.81 14.11
CA ALA A 131 8.76 4.11 13.54
C ALA A 131 7.75 4.60 12.46
N VAL A 132 6.78 3.76 12.07
CA VAL A 132 5.72 4.15 11.13
C VAL A 132 4.83 5.21 11.78
N ARG A 133 4.73 6.37 11.12
CA ARG A 133 3.91 7.51 11.57
C ARG A 133 2.56 7.61 10.86
N ALA A 134 2.45 7.03 9.67
CA ALA A 134 1.25 7.08 8.85
C ALA A 134 0.14 6.17 9.45
N PRO A 135 -1.11 6.66 9.55
CA PRO A 135 -2.26 5.83 9.84
C PRO A 135 -2.33 4.61 8.91
N THR A 136 -2.45 3.42 9.51
CA THR A 136 -2.35 2.16 8.78
C THR A 136 -3.60 1.29 8.93
N LEU A 137 -4.22 0.95 7.80
CA LEU A 137 -5.28 -0.05 7.72
C LEU A 137 -4.71 -1.40 7.26
N LEU A 138 -4.95 -2.45 8.05
CA LEU A 138 -4.59 -3.83 7.74
C LEU A 138 -5.87 -4.61 7.37
N ILE A 139 -6.01 -5.01 6.11
CA ILE A 139 -7.15 -5.77 5.59
C ILE A 139 -6.72 -7.23 5.43
N VAL A 140 -7.41 -8.15 6.11
CA VAL A 140 -7.08 -9.59 6.11
C VAL A 140 -8.29 -10.44 5.73
N GLY A 141 -8.04 -11.57 5.07
CA GLY A 141 -9.08 -12.54 4.74
C GLY A 141 -9.43 -13.41 5.95
N GLY A 142 -10.71 -13.56 6.27
CA GLY A 142 -11.15 -14.33 7.43
C GLY A 142 -10.86 -15.83 7.36
N ARG A 143 -10.56 -16.37 6.17
CA ARG A 143 -10.11 -17.76 5.96
C ARG A 143 -8.59 -17.90 5.87
N ASP A 144 -7.84 -16.88 6.26
CA ASP A 144 -6.38 -16.90 6.34
C ASP A 144 -5.92 -16.62 7.79
N PRO A 145 -6.14 -17.58 8.73
CA PRO A 145 -5.93 -17.35 10.16
C PRO A 145 -4.48 -17.03 10.51
N VAL A 146 -3.52 -17.56 9.74
CA VAL A 146 -2.10 -17.26 9.91
C VAL A 146 -1.83 -15.78 9.62
N VAL A 147 -2.32 -15.26 8.48
CA VAL A 147 -2.15 -13.84 8.15
C VAL A 147 -2.91 -12.94 9.10
N VAL A 148 -4.08 -13.36 9.61
CA VAL A 148 -4.80 -12.62 10.67
C VAL A 148 -3.92 -12.46 11.91
N GLU A 149 -3.32 -13.54 12.42
CA GLU A 149 -2.47 -13.49 13.62
C GLU A 149 -1.24 -12.59 13.41
N LEU A 150 -0.56 -12.74 12.26
CA LEU A 150 0.60 -11.92 11.92
C LEU A 150 0.27 -10.43 11.80
N ASN A 151 -0.92 -10.08 11.27
CA ASN A 151 -1.35 -8.69 11.19
C ASN A 151 -1.73 -8.14 12.57
N GLU A 152 -2.36 -8.93 13.44
CA GLU A 152 -2.62 -8.54 14.84
C GLU A 152 -1.32 -8.30 15.62
N GLU A 153 -0.30 -9.13 15.42
CA GLU A 153 1.03 -8.91 15.99
C GLU A 153 1.67 -7.63 15.49
N ALA A 154 1.69 -7.42 14.17
CA ALA A 154 2.23 -6.21 13.59
C ALA A 154 1.49 -4.95 14.08
N ARG A 155 0.16 -5.00 14.20
CA ARG A 155 -0.65 -3.90 14.71
C ARG A 155 -0.27 -3.50 16.13
N ARG A 156 0.04 -4.47 17.01
CA ARG A 156 0.52 -4.17 18.37
C ARG A 156 1.87 -3.44 18.40
N ARG A 157 2.66 -3.52 17.33
CA ARG A 157 3.97 -2.85 17.20
C ARG A 157 3.86 -1.48 16.51
N LEU A 158 2.79 -1.22 15.77
CA LEU A 158 2.51 0.09 15.18
C LEU A 158 2.14 1.09 16.29
N ARG A 159 2.86 2.21 16.34
CA ARG A 159 2.58 3.31 17.29
C ARG A 159 1.59 4.34 16.75
N ALA A 160 1.51 4.48 15.42
CA ALA A 160 0.52 5.31 14.76
C ALA A 160 -0.88 4.69 14.87
N ASP A 161 -1.90 5.50 14.55
CA ASP A 161 -3.27 5.00 14.44
C ASP A 161 -3.32 3.80 13.49
N SER A 162 -3.94 2.72 13.94
CA SER A 162 -3.99 1.49 13.16
C SER A 162 -5.24 0.67 13.43
N ARG A 163 -5.78 0.11 12.34
CA ARG A 163 -7.01 -0.69 12.36
C ARG A 163 -6.78 -1.99 11.60
N ILE A 164 -7.34 -3.08 12.12
CA ILE A 164 -7.52 -4.32 11.36
C ILE A 164 -8.98 -4.43 10.93
N THR A 165 -9.19 -4.81 9.67
CA THR A 165 -10.49 -5.18 9.12
C THR A 165 -10.40 -6.58 8.54
N VAL A 166 -11.27 -7.48 9.02
CA VAL A 166 -11.37 -8.85 8.52
C VAL A 166 -12.48 -8.92 7.48
N VAL A 167 -12.18 -9.42 6.27
CA VAL A 167 -13.18 -9.71 5.23
C VAL A 167 -13.69 -11.14 5.42
N PRO A 168 -14.94 -11.35 5.87
CA PRO A 168 -15.46 -12.69 6.15
C PRO A 168 -15.45 -13.58 4.91
N GLY A 169 -15.04 -14.84 5.07
CA GLY A 169 -15.06 -15.82 3.98
C GLY A 169 -13.95 -15.67 2.93
N ALA A 170 -13.19 -14.58 2.94
CA ALA A 170 -12.10 -14.34 1.99
C ALA A 170 -10.83 -15.12 2.35
N THR A 171 -10.17 -15.68 1.33
CA THR A 171 -8.82 -16.26 1.43
C THR A 171 -7.73 -15.23 1.14
N HIS A 172 -6.47 -15.66 1.10
CA HIS A 172 -5.29 -14.79 0.95
C HIS A 172 -5.37 -13.78 -0.20
N LEU A 173 -5.96 -14.18 -1.33
CA LEU A 173 -6.02 -13.38 -2.55
C LEU A 173 -7.34 -12.62 -2.75
N PHE A 174 -8.33 -12.83 -1.86
CA PHE A 174 -9.65 -12.20 -1.92
C PHE A 174 -10.37 -12.47 -3.26
N GLU A 175 -10.34 -13.72 -3.73
CA GLU A 175 -10.94 -14.14 -5.02
C GLU A 175 -12.42 -14.51 -4.88
N GLU A 176 -12.91 -14.65 -3.65
CA GLU A 176 -14.30 -14.94 -3.37
C GLU A 176 -15.22 -13.77 -3.79
N PRO A 177 -16.45 -14.05 -4.25
CA PRO A 177 -17.38 -12.99 -4.67
C PRO A 177 -17.57 -11.91 -3.60
N GLY A 178 -17.37 -10.64 -3.96
CA GLY A 178 -17.52 -9.50 -3.06
C GLY A 178 -16.30 -9.21 -2.18
N ALA A 179 -15.29 -10.08 -2.15
CA ALA A 179 -14.14 -9.89 -1.27
C ALA A 179 -13.25 -8.72 -1.73
N LEU A 180 -12.97 -8.62 -3.03
CA LEU A 180 -12.14 -7.55 -3.59
C LEU A 180 -12.89 -6.21 -3.63
N GLU A 181 -14.20 -6.23 -3.85
CA GLU A 181 -15.12 -5.10 -3.71
C GLU A 181 -15.02 -4.52 -2.29
N ALA A 182 -15.06 -5.38 -1.26
CA ALA A 182 -14.91 -4.96 0.13
C ALA A 182 -13.53 -4.37 0.40
N VAL A 183 -12.45 -4.99 -0.11
CA VAL A 183 -11.09 -4.43 -0.03
C VAL A 183 -11.03 -3.03 -0.65
N ALA A 184 -11.59 -2.85 -1.85
CA ALA A 184 -11.59 -1.58 -2.54
C ALA A 184 -12.37 -0.51 -1.78
N GLY A 185 -13.55 -0.85 -1.24
CA GLY A 185 -14.35 0.05 -0.41
C GLY A 185 -13.60 0.49 0.85
N HIS A 186 -13.02 -0.45 1.58
CA HIS A 186 -12.24 -0.14 2.78
C HIS A 186 -11.00 0.73 2.47
N ALA A 187 -10.29 0.45 1.38
CA ALA A 187 -9.14 1.25 0.97
C ALA A 187 -9.55 2.67 0.56
N ARG A 188 -10.63 2.80 -0.23
CA ARG A 188 -11.19 4.09 -0.63
C ARG A 188 -11.54 4.94 0.57
N ASP A 189 -12.27 4.38 1.53
CA ASP A 189 -12.76 5.11 2.70
C ASP A 189 -11.58 5.55 3.59
N TRP A 190 -10.57 4.69 3.75
CA TRP A 190 -9.35 5.01 4.48
C TRP A 190 -8.59 6.19 3.84
N PHE A 191 -8.25 6.07 2.56
CA PHE A 191 -7.51 7.13 1.87
C PHE A 191 -8.31 8.43 1.79
N SER A 192 -9.61 8.37 1.50
CA SER A 192 -10.45 9.57 1.42
C SER A 192 -10.51 10.30 2.76
N THR A 193 -10.59 9.57 3.88
CA THR A 193 -10.59 10.16 5.21
C THR A 193 -9.28 10.86 5.52
N HIS A 194 -8.14 10.21 5.26
CA HIS A 194 -6.82 10.75 5.62
C HIS A 194 -6.28 11.80 4.66
N PHE A 195 -6.66 11.78 3.38
CA PHE A 195 -6.29 12.83 2.43
C PHE A 195 -7.13 14.11 2.56
N SER A 196 -8.25 14.05 3.28
CA SER A 196 -9.14 15.21 3.49
C SER A 196 -8.84 15.96 4.79
N ALA A 197 -7.87 15.52 5.60
CA ALA A 197 -7.49 16.22 6.81
C ALA A 197 -6.88 17.60 6.45
N PRO A 198 -7.31 18.71 7.09
CA PRO A 198 -6.73 20.00 6.82
C PRO A 198 -5.24 19.99 7.17
N GLN A 199 -4.42 20.45 6.23
CA GLN A 199 -3.03 20.80 6.49
C GLN A 199 -3.05 21.82 7.64
N GLU A 200 -2.58 21.45 8.84
CA GLU A 200 -2.44 22.42 9.92
C GLU A 200 -1.61 23.58 9.38
N ALA A 201 -2.23 24.76 9.32
CA ALA A 201 -1.57 26.00 8.98
C ALA A 201 -0.55 26.28 10.10
N LEU A 202 0.73 26.12 9.78
CA LEU A 202 1.84 26.69 10.55
C LEU A 202 1.98 28.17 10.22
#